data_AF-A0A1R3XLA2-F1
#
_entry.id   AF-A0A1R3XLA2-F1
#
_cell.length_a   1.000
_cell.length_b   1.000
_cell.length_c   1.000
_cell.angle_alpha   90.00
_cell.angle_beta   90.00
_cell.angle_gamma   90.00
#
_symmetry.space_group_name_H-M   'P 1'
#
loop_
_entity.id
_entity.type
_entity.pdbx_description
1 polymer ?
#
loop_
_entity_poly.entity_id
_entity_poly.type
_entity_poly.pdbx_seq_one_letter_code
_entity_poly.pdbx_strand_id
1 'polypeptide(L)' 'MRDCLAPADVSLGRVLGVRVLRGLAVPVRGRDGSVAAAVNVSMSSGRHSRETVVERFVPSMMREAAAMQADLRLL' A
#
# COMPACT_ATOMS: atom_id res chain seq x y z
N MET A 1 5.51 13.45 2.03
CA MET A 1 4.18 14.09 2.14
C MET A 1 3.21 12.98 2.50
N ARG A 2 2.77 12.89 3.76
CA ARG A 2 1.75 11.92 4.19
C ARG A 2 0.41 12.36 3.59
N ASP A 3 -0.24 11.47 2.85
CA ASP A 3 -1.45 11.79 2.11
C ASP A 3 -2.69 11.58 3.00
N CYS A 4 -3.40 12.67 3.31
CA CYS A 4 -4.55 12.70 4.23
C CYS A 4 -5.78 11.88 3.79
N LEU A 5 -5.75 11.26 2.59
CA LEU A 5 -6.87 10.48 2.05
C LEU A 5 -6.71 8.96 2.18
N ALA A 6 -5.51 8.47 2.49
CA ALA A 6 -5.27 7.04 2.71
C ALA A 6 -5.29 6.75 4.22
N PRO A 7 -5.61 5.51 4.67
CA PRO A 7 -5.40 5.13 6.07
C PRO A 7 -3.99 5.52 6.52
N ALA A 8 -3.81 5.86 7.80
CA ALA A 8 -2.63 6.58 8.30
C ALA A 8 -1.26 5.91 8.01
N ASP A 9 -1.27 4.63 7.63
CA ASP A 9 -0.11 3.81 7.33
C ASP A 9 0.05 3.44 5.83
N VAL A 10 -0.85 3.90 4.96
CA VAL A 10 -0.80 3.69 3.51
C VAL A 10 -0.01 4.79 2.81
N SER A 11 0.88 4.40 1.90
CA SER A 11 1.66 5.33 1.08
C SER A 11 1.18 5.34 -0.36
N LEU A 12 0.89 6.51 -0.91
CA LEU A 12 0.50 6.69 -2.32
C LEU A 12 1.34 7.80 -2.96
N GLY A 13 1.93 7.54 -4.13
CA GLY A 13 2.85 8.51 -4.72
C GLY A 13 3.30 8.19 -6.14
N ARG A 14 4.10 9.08 -6.74
CA ARG A 14 4.79 8.79 -8.01
C ARG A 14 5.99 7.90 -7.77
N VAL A 15 6.32 7.07 -8.75
CA VAL A 15 7.57 6.29 -8.73
C VAL A 15 8.72 7.20 -9.14
N LEU A 16 9.77 7.26 -8.32
CA LEU A 16 10.92 8.11 -8.58
C LEU A 16 11.60 7.72 -9.90
N GLY A 17 11.94 8.71 -10.72
CA GLY A 17 12.53 8.47 -12.04
C GLY A 17 11.54 7.98 -13.12
N VAL A 18 10.27 7.72 -12.78
CA VAL A 18 9.27 7.22 -13.74
C VAL A 18 8.04 8.11 -13.75
N ARG A 19 7.90 8.92 -14.82
CA ARG A 19 6.77 9.87 -14.94
C ARG A 19 5.42 9.18 -15.04
N VAL A 20 5.36 8.02 -15.67
CA VAL A 20 4.08 7.38 -16.03
C VAL A 20 3.54 6.43 -14.96
N LEU A 21 4.24 6.27 -13.84
CA LEU A 21 3.87 5.33 -12.78
C LEU A 21 3.48 6.02 -11.47
N ARG A 22 2.53 5.36 -10.80
CA ARG A 22 2.09 5.63 -9.44
C ARG A 22 2.25 4.35 -8.64
N GLY A 23 2.79 4.46 -7.43
CA GLY A 23 2.89 3.38 -6.46
C GLY A 23 1.90 3.58 -5.31
N LEU A 24 1.36 2.47 -4.83
CA LEU A 24 0.56 2.35 -3.61
C LEU A 24 1.20 1.26 -2.75
N ALA A 25 1.40 1.52 -1.46
CA ALA A 25 1.97 0.56 -0.53
C ALA A 25 1.22 0.53 0.79
N VAL A 26 1.01 -0.68 1.33
CA VAL A 26 0.48 -0.91 2.67
C VAL A 26 1.49 -1.73 3.48
N PRO A 27 1.68 -1.45 4.79
CA PRO A 27 2.67 -2.14 5.59
C PRO A 27 2.21 -3.55 5.93
N VAL A 28 3.18 -4.46 6.08
CA VAL A 28 3.01 -5.79 6.65
C VAL A 28 3.79 -5.79 7.96
N ARG A 29 3.09 -6.00 9.08
CA ARG A 29 3.67 -5.94 10.42
C ARG A 29 4.04 -7.32 10.97
N GLY A 30 5.22 -7.41 11.58
CA GLY A 30 5.66 -8.59 12.30
C GLY A 30 4.92 -8.79 13.63
N ARG A 31 5.26 -9.87 14.34
CA ARG A 31 4.68 -10.23 15.64
C ARG A 31 4.84 -9.12 16.70
N ASP A 32 5.94 -8.39 16.65
CA ASP A 32 6.27 -7.27 17.54
C ASP A 32 5.61 -5.94 17.12
N GLY A 33 4.80 -5.94 16.06
CA GLY A 33 4.15 -4.75 15.51
C GLY A 33 5.05 -3.87 14.64
N SER A 34 6.34 -4.22 14.51
CA SER A 34 7.28 -3.54 13.61
C SER A 34 6.89 -3.78 12.15
N VAL A 35 7.25 -2.86 11.26
CA VAL A 35 7.02 -3.06 9.81
C VAL A 35 8.10 -4.01 9.29
N ALA A 36 7.70 -5.24 8.97
CA ALA A 36 8.59 -6.28 8.46
C ALA A 36 8.70 -6.22 6.92
N ALA A 37 7.63 -5.80 6.24
CA ALA A 37 7.57 -5.66 4.79
C ALA A 37 6.45 -4.70 4.35
N ALA A 38 6.19 -4.59 3.04
CA ALA A 38 5.06 -3.88 2.49
C ALA A 38 4.51 -4.58 1.25
N VAL A 39 3.18 -4.57 1.06
CA VAL A 39 2.54 -4.95 -0.19
C VAL A 39 2.52 -3.72 -1.10
N ASN A 40 3.03 -3.85 -2.33
CA ASN A 40 3.13 -2.76 -3.30
C ASN A 40 2.34 -3.07 -4.56
N VAL A 41 1.56 -2.11 -5.04
CA VAL A 41 0.99 -2.12 -6.38
C VAL A 41 1.49 -0.89 -7.13
N SER A 42 2.08 -1.12 -8.30
CA SER A 42 2.47 -0.08 -9.25
C SER A 42 1.52 -0.05 -10.44
N MET A 43 1.09 1.14 -10.83
CA MET A 43 0.07 1.34 -11.87
C MET A 43 0.35 2.58 -12.72
N SER A 44 -0.29 2.69 -13.88
CA SER A 44 -0.20 3.90 -14.71
C SER A 44 -0.79 5.11 -14.00
N SER A 45 -0.07 6.23 -13.97
CA SER A 45 -0.46 7.42 -13.21
C SER A 45 -1.59 8.24 -13.83
N GLY A 46 -1.96 7.99 -15.09
CA GLY A 46 -2.91 8.81 -15.86
C GLY A 46 -4.31 8.21 -16.03
N ARG A 47 -4.54 6.95 -15.64
CA ARG A 47 -5.82 6.25 -15.89
C ARG A 47 -6.89 6.48 -14.82
N HIS A 48 -6.51 6.79 -13.59
CA HIS A 48 -7.42 6.85 -12.44
C HIS A 48 -7.08 8.04 -11.54
N SER A 49 -8.11 8.67 -10.96
CA SER A 49 -7.95 9.66 -9.89
C SER A 49 -7.36 8.99 -8.64
N ARG A 50 -6.85 9.80 -7.72
CA ARG A 50 -6.23 9.27 -6.50
C ARG A 50 -7.28 8.59 -5.60
N GLU A 51 -8.46 9.19 -5.52
CA GLU A 51 -9.62 8.75 -4.78
C GLU A 51 -10.06 7.35 -5.26
N THR A 52 -10.25 7.20 -6.57
CA THR A 52 -10.61 5.90 -7.17
C THR A 52 -9.54 4.83 -6.93
N VAL A 53 -8.26 5.20 -6.93
CA VAL A 53 -7.18 4.25 -6.61
C VAL A 53 -7.26 3.80 -5.15
N VAL A 54 -7.46 4.74 -4.22
CA VAL A 54 -7.57 4.42 -2.79
C VAL A 54 -8.77 3.52 -2.55
N GLU A 55 -9.96 3.92 -3.00
CA GLU A 55 -11.21 3.18 -2.80
C GLU A 55 -11.16 1.76 -3.39
N ARG A 56 -10.51 1.59 -4.54
CA ARG A 56 -10.49 0.30 -5.24
C ARG A 56 -9.42 -0.65 -4.74
N PHE A 57 -8.21 -0.15 -4.48
CA PHE A 57 -7.05 -1.03 -4.23
C PHE A 57 -6.74 -1.21 -2.76
N VAL A 58 -6.89 -0.17 -1.93
CA VAL A 58 -6.50 -0.23 -0.50
C VAL A 58 -7.25 -1.34 0.25
N PRO A 59 -8.58 -1.54 0.10
CA PRO A 59 -9.26 -2.61 0.81
C PRO A 59 -8.71 -4.01 0.49
N SER A 60 -8.35 -4.25 -0.77
CA SER A 60 -7.78 -5.55 -1.16
C SER A 60 -6.36 -5.71 -0.65
N MET A 61 -5.52 -4.69 -0.77
CA MET A 61 -4.15 -4.73 -0.29
C MET A 61 -4.09 -4.92 1.23
N MET A 62 -4.99 -4.29 1.99
CA MET A 62 -5.09 -4.47 3.45
C MET A 62 -5.49 -5.90 3.83
N ARG A 63 -6.36 -6.56 3.06
CA ARG A 63 -6.70 -7.98 3.27
C ARG A 63 -5.49 -8.88 3.03
N GLU A 64 -4.76 -8.66 1.94
CA GLU A 64 -3.53 -9.41 1.65
C GLU A 64 -2.47 -9.18 2.73
N ALA A 65 -2.26 -7.93 3.13
CA ALA A 65 -1.34 -7.62 4.23
C ALA A 65 -1.77 -8.32 5.53
N ALA A 66 -3.06 -8.34 5.86
CA ALA A 66 -3.57 -9.04 7.04
C ALA A 66 -3.33 -10.57 6.97
N ALA A 67 -3.49 -11.18 5.80
CA ALA A 67 -3.18 -12.60 5.58
C ALA A 67 -1.68 -12.87 5.77
N MET A 68 -0.81 -12.08 5.14
CA MET A 68 0.64 -12.19 5.33
C MET A 68 1.05 -12.00 6.80
N GLN A 69 0.43 -11.06 7.50
CA GLN A 69 0.67 -10.85 8.93
C GLN A 69 0.22 -12.04 9.78
N ALA A 70 -0.83 -12.76 9.40
CA ALA A 70 -1.26 -13.97 10.08
C ALA A 70 -0.20 -15.08 9.94
N ASP A 71 0.34 -15.26 8.73
CA ASP A 71 1.41 -16.23 8.47
C ASP A 71 2.69 -15.88 9.21
N LEU A 72 3.09 -14.60 9.21
CA LEU A 72 4.27 -14.12 9.94
C LEU A 72 4.17 -14.32 11.46
N ARG A 73 2.96 -14.40 12.03
CA ARG A 73 2.78 -14.69 13.46
C ARG A 73 3.11 -16.13 13.82
N LEU A 74 3.18 -17.03 12.84
CA LEU A 74 3.52 -18.44 13.03
C LEU A 74 5.04 -18.70 13.02
N LEU A 75 5.82 -17.76 12.49
CA LEU A 75 7.29 -17.74 12.53
C LEU A 75 7.77 -17.15 13.86
#